data_AF-X1V6P6-F1
#
_entry.id   AF-X1V6P6-F1
#
_cell.length_a   1.000
_cell.length_b   1.000
_cell.length_c   1.000
_cell.angle_alpha   90.00
_cell.angle_beta   90.00
_cell.angle_gamma   90.00
#
_symmetry.space_group_name_H-M   'P 1'
#
loop_
_entity.id
_entity.type
_entity.pdbx_description
1 polymer ?
#
loop_
_entity_poly.entity_id
_entity_poly.type
_entity_poly.pdbx_seq_one_letter_code
_entity_poly.pdbx_strand_id
1 'polypeptide(L)'
;MNPLYQILARAAGREKVKPGEFVIAKVDLAEINDLYLQVLLSFKEMGGDKVWAPQKITFVMDHYAPAPTIKAAENQKKMREFAKEQGIKHFFDINRGVCHQVMPEEGLVWPGMILVATDSHTTTHGAFGAFSTGIGATDMAAVLLTGEIWLRVPEIIKINITGKTKKGIMAKDIILYIISQLGTDAALYKAIEYT
;
A
#
# COMPACT_ATOMS: atom_id res chain seq x y z
N MET A 1 -8.31 -20.76 -10.31
CA MET A 1 -8.44 -19.93 -9.09
C MET A 1 -8.03 -18.51 -9.42
N ASN A 2 -8.78 -17.49 -9.01
CA ASN A 2 -8.46 -16.09 -9.31
C ASN A 2 -7.04 -15.72 -8.77
N PRO A 3 -6.21 -14.95 -9.51
CA PRO A 3 -4.85 -14.57 -9.07
C PRO A 3 -4.81 -13.93 -7.68
N LEU A 4 -5.74 -13.05 -7.35
CA LEU A 4 -5.81 -12.41 -6.04
C LEU A 4 -5.92 -13.43 -4.89
N TYR A 5 -6.76 -14.45 -5.07
CA TYR A 5 -6.92 -15.49 -4.05
C TYR A 5 -5.68 -16.37 -3.92
N GLN A 6 -4.92 -16.57 -5.00
CA GLN A 6 -3.64 -17.27 -4.91
C GLN A 6 -2.61 -16.45 -4.13
N ILE A 7 -2.57 -15.12 -4.34
CA ILE A 7 -1.69 -14.20 -3.60
C ILE A 7 -1.99 -14.24 -2.10
N LEU A 8 -3.27 -14.09 -1.72
CA LEU A 8 -3.69 -14.11 -0.32
C LEU A 8 -3.50 -15.47 0.33
N ALA A 9 -3.78 -16.57 -0.38
CA ALA A 9 -3.54 -17.93 0.13
C ALA A 9 -2.04 -18.16 0.40
N ARG A 10 -1.16 -17.81 -0.54
CA ARG A 10 0.30 -17.87 -0.37
C ARG A 10 0.74 -17.08 0.87
N ALA A 11 0.33 -15.81 0.95
CA ALA A 11 0.74 -14.92 2.03
C ALA A 11 0.27 -15.41 3.41
N ALA A 12 -0.86 -16.11 3.46
CA ALA A 12 -1.41 -16.72 4.67
C ALA A 12 -0.87 -18.13 4.97
N GLY A 13 0.01 -18.69 4.13
CA GLY A 13 0.49 -20.07 4.27
C GLY A 13 -0.60 -21.12 4.10
N ARG A 14 -1.63 -20.83 3.28
CA ARG A 14 -2.77 -21.71 3.02
C ARG A 14 -2.78 -22.18 1.57
N GLU A 15 -3.36 -23.35 1.31
CA GLU A 15 -3.58 -23.84 -0.06
C GLU A 15 -4.63 -23.01 -0.81
N LYS A 16 -5.67 -22.57 -0.10
CA LYS A 16 -6.76 -21.77 -0.67
C LYS A 16 -7.36 -20.82 0.36
N VAL A 17 -8.02 -19.79 -0.15
CA VAL A 17 -8.84 -18.86 0.63
C VAL A 17 -10.21 -18.66 -0.01
N LYS A 18 -11.17 -18.18 0.78
CA LYS A 18 -12.55 -17.88 0.39
C LYS A 18 -12.91 -16.43 0.72
N PRO A 19 -13.68 -15.74 -0.13
CA PRO A 19 -14.18 -14.41 0.18
C PRO A 19 -14.91 -14.35 1.52
N GLY A 20 -14.72 -13.26 2.24
CA GLY A 20 -15.33 -12.99 3.52
C GLY A 20 -14.61 -13.59 4.73
N GLU A 21 -13.72 -14.58 4.55
CA GLU A 21 -12.91 -15.10 5.64
C GLU A 21 -11.78 -14.14 6.02
N PHE A 22 -11.26 -14.31 7.23
CA PHE A 22 -10.10 -13.57 7.70
C PHE A 22 -8.83 -14.41 7.67
N VAL A 23 -7.74 -13.77 7.25
CA VAL A 23 -6.41 -14.37 7.16
C VAL A 23 -5.38 -13.44 7.82
N ILE A 24 -4.33 -14.03 8.38
CA ILE A 24 -3.10 -13.32 8.74
C ILE A 24 -2.16 -13.50 7.56
N ALA A 25 -1.81 -12.41 6.88
CA ALA A 25 -1.00 -12.41 5.67
C ALA A 25 0.37 -11.79 5.96
N LYS A 26 1.43 -12.44 5.48
CA LYS A 26 2.78 -11.88 5.51
C LYS A 26 2.89 -10.72 4.53
N VAL A 27 3.46 -9.62 5.00
CA VAL A 27 3.69 -8.41 4.21
C VAL A 27 5.03 -8.52 3.47
N ASP A 28 5.02 -8.14 2.19
CA ASP A 28 6.22 -8.10 1.37
C ASP A 28 6.85 -6.71 1.36
N LEU A 29 6.04 -5.65 1.40
CA LEU A 29 6.50 -4.26 1.52
C LEU A 29 5.50 -3.41 2.33
N ALA A 30 6.04 -2.58 3.22
CA ALA A 30 5.31 -1.60 4.01
C ALA A 30 5.80 -0.18 3.68
N GLU A 31 4.93 0.72 3.21
CA GLU A 31 5.26 2.13 2.96
C GLU A 31 4.64 3.07 4.00
N ILE A 32 5.44 4.05 4.45
CA ILE A 32 5.00 5.09 5.39
C ILE A 32 5.33 6.46 4.80
N ASN A 33 4.29 7.28 4.59
CA ASN A 33 4.45 8.66 4.15
C ASN A 33 4.51 9.65 5.31
N ASP A 34 4.90 10.89 5.01
CA ASP A 34 5.22 11.95 5.97
C ASP A 34 4.04 12.52 6.76
N LEU A 35 2.81 12.14 6.42
CA LEU A 35 1.62 12.48 7.21
C LEU A 35 1.53 11.67 8.50
N TYR A 36 2.07 10.45 8.53
CA TYR A 36 1.76 9.46 9.55
C TYR A 36 2.90 9.24 10.56
N LEU A 37 3.39 10.32 11.19
CA LEU A 37 4.32 10.19 12.33
C LEU A 37 3.73 9.28 13.44
N GLN A 38 2.40 9.23 13.53
CA GLN A 38 1.68 8.37 14.45
C GLN A 38 2.09 6.89 14.36
N VAL A 39 2.53 6.39 13.20
CA VAL A 39 3.05 5.02 13.06
C VAL A 39 4.22 4.78 14.03
N LEU A 40 5.17 5.70 14.08
CA LEU A 40 6.37 5.58 14.91
C LEU A 40 6.01 5.68 16.40
N LEU A 41 5.07 6.56 16.73
CA LEU A 41 4.57 6.73 18.10
C LEU A 41 3.88 5.45 18.58
N SER A 42 2.94 4.92 17.79
CA SER A 42 2.23 3.68 18.12
C SER A 42 3.17 2.48 18.15
N PHE A 43 4.15 2.39 17.25
CA PHE A 43 5.18 1.35 17.29
C PHE A 43 5.93 1.34 18.63
N LYS A 44 6.34 2.51 19.11
CA LYS A 44 7.01 2.66 20.42
C LYS A 44 6.09 2.36 21.59
N GLU A 45 4.85 2.83 21.55
CA GLU A 45 3.84 2.59 22.58
C GLU A 45 3.49 1.10 22.72
N MET A 46 3.53 0.35 21.62
CA MET A 46 3.39 -1.10 21.58
C MET A 46 4.66 -1.86 22.04
N GLY A 47 5.70 -1.17 22.50
CA GLY A 47 6.95 -1.76 22.98
C GLY A 47 7.95 -2.10 21.87
N GLY A 48 7.80 -1.51 20.68
CA GLY A 48 8.69 -1.73 19.54
C GLY A 48 10.10 -1.18 19.74
N ASP A 49 11.08 -2.07 19.77
CA ASP A 49 12.50 -1.70 19.76
C ASP A 49 13.07 -1.71 18.33
N LYS A 50 12.97 -2.86 17.65
CA LYS A 50 13.42 -3.08 16.27
C LYS A 50 12.27 -3.47 15.36
N VAL A 51 12.28 -2.93 14.15
CA VAL A 51 11.33 -3.31 13.10
C VAL A 51 11.62 -4.73 12.59
N TRP A 52 10.59 -5.45 12.16
CA TRP A 52 10.67 -6.85 11.76
C TRP A 52 11.68 -7.11 10.64
N ALA A 53 11.69 -6.26 9.61
CA ALA A 53 12.56 -6.40 8.45
C ALA A 53 12.80 -5.02 7.80
N PRO A 54 13.89 -4.32 8.15
CA PRO A 54 14.19 -2.98 7.62
C PRO A 54 14.22 -2.88 6.09
N GLN A 55 14.60 -3.96 5.41
CA GLN A 55 14.65 -4.07 3.96
C GLN A 55 13.26 -4.19 3.29
N LYS A 56 12.21 -4.44 4.07
CA LYS A 56 10.82 -4.53 3.59
C LYS A 56 9.97 -3.32 4.02
N ILE A 57 10.63 -2.27 4.50
CA ILE A 57 9.98 -1.04 4.92
C ILE A 57 10.54 0.07 4.04
N THR A 58 9.67 0.96 3.60
CA THR A 58 10.03 2.13 2.82
C THR A 58 9.34 3.37 3.38
N PHE A 59 10.02 4.51 3.28
CA PHE A 59 9.45 5.81 3.59
C PHE A 59 9.47 6.67 2.34
N VAL A 60 8.38 7.38 2.05
CA VAL A 60 8.35 8.39 0.99
C VAL A 60 7.85 9.71 1.55
N MET A 61 8.70 10.75 1.49
CA MET A 61 8.38 12.08 1.98
C MET A 61 7.85 12.96 0.83
N ASP A 62 6.57 12.81 0.48
CA ASP A 62 5.97 13.45 -0.69
C ASP A 62 4.81 14.42 -0.39
N HIS A 63 4.06 14.24 0.69
CA HIS A 63 2.87 15.07 0.95
C HIS A 63 3.25 16.48 1.41
N TYR A 64 4.35 16.63 2.14
CA TYR A 64 4.88 17.91 2.60
C TYR A 64 6.29 18.19 2.03
N ALA A 65 6.39 18.28 0.71
CA ALA A 65 7.64 18.54 -0.01
C ALA A 65 7.60 19.89 -0.78
N PRO A 66 8.19 21.00 -0.28
CA PRO A 66 8.86 21.15 1.02
C PRO A 66 7.87 21.28 2.19
N ALA A 67 8.38 21.12 3.42
CA ALA A 67 7.56 21.15 4.63
C ALA A 67 6.87 22.52 4.80
N PRO A 68 5.52 22.58 4.86
CA PRO A 68 4.80 23.86 4.92
C PRO A 68 4.77 24.46 6.34
N THR A 69 5.16 23.70 7.36
CA THR A 69 5.13 24.13 8.76
C THR A 69 6.33 23.56 9.53
N ILE A 70 6.68 24.21 10.65
CA ILE A 70 7.70 23.70 11.59
C ILE A 70 7.35 22.29 12.07
N LYS A 71 6.06 22.04 12.37
CA LYS A 71 5.59 20.71 12.79
C LYS A 71 5.82 19.64 11.72
N ALA A 72 5.53 19.95 10.45
CA ALA A 72 5.81 19.04 9.34
C ALA A 72 7.32 18.77 9.19
N ALA A 73 8.15 19.82 9.33
CA ALA A 73 9.61 19.68 9.25
C ALA A 73 10.16 18.79 10.39
N GLU A 74 9.68 18.99 11.62
CA GLU A 74 10.03 18.16 12.78
C GLU A 74 9.54 16.70 12.63
N ASN A 75 8.35 16.48 12.07
CA ASN A 75 7.86 15.12 11.78
C ASN A 75 8.78 14.39 10.79
N GLN A 76 9.12 15.03 9.66
CA GLN A 76 10.01 14.44 8.68
C GLN A 76 11.42 14.21 9.26
N LYS A 77 11.92 15.11 10.11
CA LYS A 77 13.19 14.92 10.83
C LYS A 77 13.16 13.64 11.68
N LYS A 78 12.12 13.45 12.49
CA LYS A 78 11.95 12.24 13.32
C LYS A 78 11.85 10.97 12.47
N MET A 79 11.19 11.02 11.31
CA MET A 79 11.12 9.89 10.39
C MET A 79 12.48 9.55 9.78
N ARG A 80 13.27 10.55 9.38
CA ARG A 80 14.66 10.34 8.91
C ARG A 80 15.52 9.70 9.99
N GLU A 81 15.42 10.19 11.23
CA GLU A 81 16.14 9.66 12.39
C GLU A 81 15.75 8.20 12.65
N PHE A 82 14.45 7.90 12.70
CA PHE A 82 13.95 6.54 12.88
C PHE A 82 14.42 5.59 11.78
N ALA A 83 14.33 5.99 10.50
CA ALA A 83 14.79 5.18 9.39
C ALA A 83 16.28 4.85 9.51
N LYS A 84 17.11 5.83 9.90
CA LYS A 84 18.54 5.63 10.15
C LYS A 84 18.79 4.67 11.32
N GLU A 85 18.11 4.85 12.45
CA GLU A 85 18.24 4.02 13.65
C GLU A 85 17.83 2.56 13.43
N GLN A 86 16.81 2.34 12.60
CA GLN A 86 16.28 1.02 12.25
C GLN A 86 17.03 0.37 11.07
N GLY A 87 17.92 1.11 10.40
CA GLY A 87 18.67 0.60 9.24
C GLY A 87 17.82 0.44 7.97
N ILE A 88 16.78 1.25 7.84
CA ILE A 88 15.87 1.24 6.68
C ILE A 88 16.54 1.99 5.53
N LYS A 89 16.85 1.27 4.45
CA LYS A 89 17.58 1.81 3.30
C LYS A 89 16.69 2.47 2.26
N HIS A 90 15.45 1.99 2.13
CA HIS A 90 14.48 2.53 1.19
C HIS A 90 13.82 3.78 1.80
N PHE A 91 14.57 4.87 1.83
CA PHE A 91 14.09 6.17 2.29
C PHE A 91 14.16 7.16 1.14
N PHE A 92 12.99 7.56 0.66
CA PHE A 92 12.84 8.51 -0.43
C PHE A 92 12.47 9.86 0.16
N ASP A 93 13.48 10.73 0.27
CA ASP A 93 13.30 12.08 0.82
C ASP A 93 12.49 12.98 -0.14
N ILE A 94 12.23 14.21 0.29
CA ILE A 94 11.52 15.21 -0.49
C ILE A 94 12.12 15.37 -1.89
N ASN A 95 11.27 15.72 -2.85
CA ASN A 95 11.59 15.85 -4.28
C ASN A 95 11.94 14.56 -5.01
N ARG A 96 11.78 13.37 -4.40
CA ARG A 96 11.92 12.09 -5.12
C ARG A 96 10.72 11.74 -6.01
N GLY A 97 9.54 12.27 -5.69
CA GLY A 97 8.30 12.01 -6.42
C GLY A 97 7.19 11.55 -5.48
N VAL A 98 6.01 11.30 -6.05
CA VAL A 98 4.83 10.81 -5.30
C VAL A 98 5.02 9.33 -4.97
N CYS A 99 4.64 8.91 -3.76
CA CYS A 99 4.84 7.57 -3.20
C CYS A 99 4.48 6.42 -4.18
N HIS A 100 3.29 6.46 -4.77
CA HIS A 100 2.81 5.41 -5.69
C HIS A 100 3.54 5.37 -7.04
N GLN A 101 4.30 6.41 -7.38
CA GLN A 101 5.15 6.46 -8.57
C GLN A 101 6.57 5.99 -8.25
N VAL A 102 7.13 6.47 -7.13
CA VAL A 102 8.51 6.17 -6.73
C VAL A 102 8.71 4.68 -6.47
N MET A 103 7.80 4.03 -5.76
CA MET A 103 7.93 2.61 -5.41
C MET A 103 8.12 1.68 -6.62
N PRO A 104 7.28 1.72 -7.67
CA PRO A 104 7.49 0.90 -8.85
C PRO A 104 8.71 1.33 -9.69
N GLU A 105 9.02 2.63 -9.79
CA GLU A 105 10.20 3.10 -10.53
C GLU A 105 11.53 2.61 -9.92
N GLU A 106 11.55 2.47 -8.59
CA GLU A 106 12.70 1.99 -7.83
C GLU A 106 12.72 0.45 -7.72
N GLY A 107 11.82 -0.25 -8.43
CA GLY A 107 11.76 -1.71 -8.51
C GLY A 107 11.25 -2.39 -7.23
N LEU A 108 10.55 -1.67 -6.35
CA LEU A 108 10.03 -2.20 -5.09
C LEU A 108 8.69 -2.93 -5.24
N VAL A 109 8.06 -2.83 -6.40
CA VAL A 109 6.75 -3.41 -6.67
C VAL A 109 6.85 -4.51 -7.70
N TRP A 110 6.40 -5.71 -7.37
CA TRP A 110 6.44 -6.87 -8.26
C TRP A 110 5.15 -7.72 -8.18
N PRO A 111 4.84 -8.52 -9.22
CA PRO A 111 3.66 -9.37 -9.23
C PRO A 111 3.62 -10.35 -8.06
N GLY A 112 2.44 -10.52 -7.47
CA GLY A 112 2.19 -11.52 -6.42
C GLY A 112 2.53 -11.10 -4.99
N MET A 113 3.01 -9.87 -4.78
CA MET A 113 3.36 -9.36 -3.46
C MET A 113 2.14 -8.87 -2.65
N ILE A 114 2.29 -8.84 -1.33
CA ILE A 114 1.42 -8.09 -0.41
C ILE A 114 2.08 -6.74 -0.07
N LEU A 115 1.49 -5.65 -0.51
CA LEU A 115 1.98 -4.29 -0.24
C LEU A 115 0.95 -3.55 0.62
N VAL A 116 1.38 -3.00 1.74
CA VAL A 116 0.54 -2.13 2.57
C VAL A 116 1.18 -0.77 2.72
N ALA A 117 0.39 0.28 2.79
CA ALA A 117 0.91 1.61 3.01
C ALA A 117 -0.05 2.49 3.79
N THR A 118 0.45 3.55 4.40
CA THR A 118 -0.39 4.56 5.07
C THR A 118 -1.02 5.55 4.08
N ASP A 119 -1.52 5.08 2.95
CA ASP A 119 -2.19 5.92 1.95
C ASP A 119 -3.39 5.20 1.31
N SER A 120 -4.47 5.91 1.01
CA SER A 120 -5.70 5.32 0.48
C SER A 120 -5.60 4.84 -0.97
N HIS A 121 -4.68 5.39 -1.77
CA HIS A 121 -4.47 5.09 -3.19
C HIS A 121 -3.40 4.03 -3.43
N THR A 122 -2.95 3.36 -2.37
CA THR A 122 -2.02 2.23 -2.43
C THR A 122 -2.49 1.12 -3.39
N THR A 123 -3.79 1.07 -3.68
CA THR A 123 -4.41 0.22 -4.71
C THR A 123 -3.83 0.42 -6.12
N THR A 124 -3.15 1.55 -6.40
CA THR A 124 -2.42 1.79 -7.67
C THR A 124 -1.46 0.65 -8.02
N HIS A 125 -0.79 0.05 -7.03
CA HIS A 125 0.18 -1.02 -7.25
C HIS A 125 -0.46 -2.34 -7.73
N GLY A 126 -1.78 -2.47 -7.66
CA GLY A 126 -2.52 -3.56 -8.29
C GLY A 126 -2.29 -3.66 -9.80
N ALA A 127 -1.90 -2.55 -10.46
CA ALA A 127 -1.52 -2.54 -11.87
C ALA A 127 -0.31 -3.46 -12.18
N PHE A 128 0.50 -3.79 -11.18
CA PHE A 128 1.65 -4.69 -11.30
C PHE A 128 1.31 -6.14 -10.92
N GLY A 129 0.03 -6.47 -10.72
CA GLY A 129 -0.39 -7.80 -10.25
C GLY A 129 -0.06 -8.07 -8.78
N ALA A 130 0.16 -7.02 -7.99
CA ALA A 130 0.27 -7.09 -6.54
C ALA A 130 -1.12 -7.03 -5.87
N PHE A 131 -1.25 -7.56 -4.66
CA PHE A 131 -2.35 -7.13 -3.78
C PHE A 131 -1.84 -5.98 -2.92
N SER A 132 -2.45 -4.81 -3.07
CA SER A 132 -2.02 -3.61 -2.38
C SER A 132 -3.19 -2.85 -1.76
N THR A 133 -3.02 -2.39 -0.53
CA THR A 133 -4.10 -1.71 0.21
C THR A 133 -3.58 -0.68 1.20
N GLY A 134 -4.38 0.37 1.41
CA GLY A 134 -4.14 1.40 2.41
C GLY A 134 -4.55 0.93 3.79
N ILE A 135 -3.73 1.21 4.81
CA ILE A 135 -3.99 0.83 6.20
C ILE A 135 -3.76 2.00 7.15
N GLY A 136 -4.34 1.92 8.34
CA GLY A 136 -4.18 2.94 9.37
C GLY A 136 -2.81 2.90 10.05
N ALA A 137 -2.49 3.95 10.81
CA ALA A 137 -1.23 4.04 11.53
C ALA A 137 -1.02 2.91 12.56
N THR A 138 -2.10 2.49 13.23
CA THR A 138 -2.05 1.39 14.22
C THR A 138 -1.74 0.05 13.57
N ASP A 139 -2.40 -0.27 12.45
CA ASP A 139 -2.15 -1.50 11.70
C ASP A 139 -0.72 -1.49 11.15
N MET A 140 -0.27 -0.35 10.64
CA MET A 140 1.10 -0.20 10.15
C MET A 140 2.13 -0.39 11.29
N ALA A 141 1.89 0.15 12.47
CA ALA A 141 2.74 -0.08 13.63
C ALA A 141 2.81 -1.58 14.00
N ALA A 142 1.68 -2.30 13.92
CA ALA A 142 1.67 -3.75 14.10
C ALA A 142 2.46 -4.47 13.01
N VAL A 143 2.34 -4.07 11.74
CA VAL A 143 3.13 -4.60 10.63
C VAL A 143 4.63 -4.36 10.85
N LEU A 144 5.02 -3.19 11.36
CA LEU A 144 6.43 -2.92 11.70
C LEU A 144 6.96 -3.86 12.78
N LEU A 145 6.11 -4.34 13.70
CA LEU A 145 6.49 -5.30 14.74
C LEU A 145 6.55 -6.74 14.23
N THR A 146 5.55 -7.16 13.47
CA THR A 146 5.30 -8.59 13.17
C THR A 146 5.64 -8.99 11.74
N GLY A 147 5.61 -8.04 10.80
CA GLY A 147 5.65 -8.33 9.36
C GLY A 147 4.36 -8.96 8.82
N GLU A 148 3.28 -8.90 9.59
CA GLU A 148 2.01 -9.57 9.29
C GLU A 148 0.83 -8.61 9.44
N ILE A 149 -0.21 -8.83 8.65
CA ILE A 149 -1.45 -8.06 8.71
C ILE A 149 -2.67 -8.97 8.68
N TRP A 150 -3.70 -8.59 9.44
CA TRP A 150 -4.99 -9.25 9.40
C TRP A 150 -5.86 -8.66 8.28
N LEU A 151 -6.30 -9.51 7.36
CA LEU A 151 -7.08 -9.10 6.19
C LEU A 151 -8.35 -9.91 6.07
N ARG A 152 -9.44 -9.24 5.69
CA ARG A 152 -10.63 -9.91 5.16
C ARG A 152 -10.42 -10.16 3.68
N VAL A 153 -10.55 -11.41 3.24
CA VAL A 153 -10.45 -11.76 1.81
C VAL A 153 -11.62 -11.11 1.06
N PRO A 154 -11.36 -10.23 0.07
CA PRO A 154 -12.43 -9.48 -0.58
C PRO A 154 -13.17 -10.33 -1.62
N GLU A 155 -14.41 -9.97 -1.91
CA GLU A 155 -15.05 -10.38 -3.16
C GLU A 155 -14.40 -9.64 -4.34
N ILE A 156 -14.59 -10.15 -5.56
CA ILE A 156 -14.00 -9.54 -6.77
C ILE A 156 -15.12 -9.06 -7.68
N ILE A 157 -15.06 -7.79 -8.07
CA ILE A 157 -15.78 -7.28 -9.23
C ILE A 157 -14.82 -7.34 -10.41
N LYS A 158 -15.17 -8.13 -11.42
CA LYS A 158 -14.43 -8.20 -12.67
C LYS A 158 -15.01 -7.21 -13.68
N ILE A 159 -14.16 -6.37 -14.24
CA ILE A 159 -14.50 -5.39 -15.26
C ILE A 159 -13.75 -5.76 -16.53
N ASN A 160 -14.49 -6.21 -17.54
CA ASN A 160 -13.95 -6.58 -18.85
C ASN A 160 -14.00 -5.36 -19.79
N ILE A 161 -12.84 -4.89 -20.23
CA ILE A 161 -12.68 -3.71 -21.10
C ILE A 161 -12.30 -4.20 -22.49
N THR A 162 -13.28 -4.28 -23.40
CA THR A 162 -13.07 -4.73 -24.78
C THR A 162 -13.00 -3.58 -25.79
N GLY A 163 -12.32 -3.80 -26.91
CA GLY A 163 -12.34 -2.91 -28.07
C GLY A 163 -11.12 -2.01 -28.18
N LYS A 164 -11.23 -0.94 -29.00
CA LYS A 164 -10.17 0.06 -29.19
C LYS A 164 -10.70 1.44 -28.86
N THR A 165 -9.89 2.24 -28.17
CA THR A 165 -10.22 3.64 -27.90
C THR A 165 -10.17 4.48 -29.17
N LYS A 166 -11.02 5.51 -29.22
CA LYS A 166 -10.90 6.56 -30.24
C LYS A 166 -9.75 7.50 -29.89
N LYS A 167 -9.23 8.24 -30.88
CA LYS A 167 -8.20 9.27 -30.67
C LYS A 167 -8.64 10.25 -29.56
N GLY A 168 -7.75 10.49 -28.60
CA GLY A 168 -7.99 11.40 -27.48
C GLY A 168 -8.58 10.75 -26.23
N ILE A 169 -9.05 9.50 -26.30
CA ILE A 169 -9.51 8.75 -25.11
C ILE A 169 -8.33 8.04 -24.45
N MET A 170 -8.12 8.32 -23.17
CA MET A 170 -7.04 7.78 -22.33
C MET A 170 -7.60 6.88 -21.22
N ALA A 171 -6.69 6.18 -20.51
CA ALA A 171 -7.05 5.34 -19.38
C ALA A 171 -7.84 6.10 -18.29
N LYS A 172 -7.55 7.39 -18.10
CA LYS A 172 -8.28 8.27 -17.17
C LYS A 172 -9.77 8.40 -17.55
N ASP A 173 -10.08 8.56 -18.83
CA ASP A 173 -11.46 8.68 -19.30
C ASP A 173 -12.22 7.37 -19.08
N ILE A 174 -11.56 6.23 -19.32
CA ILE A 174 -12.14 4.90 -19.12
C ILE A 174 -12.46 4.67 -17.64
N ILE A 175 -11.51 4.93 -16.73
CA ILE A 175 -11.75 4.69 -15.30
C ILE A 175 -12.82 5.65 -14.74
N LEU A 176 -12.85 6.92 -15.19
CA LEU A 176 -13.91 7.85 -14.80
C LEU A 176 -15.28 7.40 -15.30
N TYR A 177 -15.37 6.89 -16.54
CA TYR A 177 -16.62 6.32 -17.06
C TYR A 177 -17.07 5.11 -16.25
N ILE A 178 -16.16 4.18 -15.92
CA ILE A 178 -16.45 3.02 -15.07
C ILE A 178 -17.00 3.47 -13.70
N ILE A 179 -16.32 4.42 -13.04
CA ILE A 179 -16.76 4.97 -11.76
C ILE A 179 -18.14 5.62 -11.89
N SER A 180 -18.42 6.32 -13.01
CA SER A 180 -19.73 6.94 -13.24
C SER A 180 -20.86 5.91 -13.41
N GLN A 181 -20.56 4.71 -13.90
CA GLN A 181 -21.54 3.63 -14.03
C GLN A 181 -21.77 2.89 -12.72
N LEU A 182 -20.72 2.69 -11.93
CA LEU A 182 -20.78 1.93 -10.69
C LEU A 182 -21.23 2.77 -9.47
N GLY A 183 -20.89 4.05 -9.45
CA GLY A 183 -20.98 4.89 -8.25
C GLY A 183 -19.82 4.66 -7.28
N THR A 184 -19.77 5.49 -6.24
CA THR A 184 -18.65 5.50 -5.27
C THR A 184 -18.63 4.28 -4.35
N ASP A 185 -19.77 3.66 -4.11
CA ASP A 185 -19.95 2.67 -3.03
C ASP A 185 -20.00 1.23 -3.54
N ALA A 186 -20.09 1.01 -4.85
CA ALA A 186 -20.27 -0.33 -5.44
C ALA A 186 -19.15 -1.31 -5.07
N ALA A 187 -17.93 -0.79 -4.90
CA ALA A 187 -16.72 -1.56 -4.62
C ALA A 187 -16.41 -1.70 -3.12
N LEU A 188 -17.30 -1.28 -2.21
CA LEU A 188 -17.06 -1.45 -0.76
C LEU A 188 -16.79 -2.92 -0.42
N TYR A 189 -15.67 -3.15 0.26
CA TYR A 189 -15.14 -4.47 0.65
C TYR A 189 -14.81 -5.43 -0.51
N LYS A 190 -14.70 -4.92 -1.74
CA LYS A 190 -14.38 -5.72 -2.93
C LYS A 190 -13.08 -5.24 -3.57
N ALA A 191 -12.39 -6.16 -4.24
CA ALA A 191 -11.32 -5.84 -5.16
C ALA A 191 -11.88 -5.65 -6.57
N ILE A 192 -11.30 -4.73 -7.34
CA ILE A 192 -11.60 -4.58 -8.76
C ILE A 192 -10.51 -5.26 -9.57
N GLU A 193 -10.91 -6.16 -10.47
CA GLU A 193 -10.03 -6.80 -11.46
C GLU A 193 -10.37 -6.29 -12.86
N TYR A 194 -9.39 -5.74 -13.56
CA TYR A 194 -9.53 -5.32 -14.96
C TYR A 194 -8.96 -6.37 -15.91
N THR A 195 -9.68 -6.67 -16.99
CA THR A 195 -9.23 -7.57 -18.07
C THR A 195 -9.61 -7.07 -19.43
#